data_AF-A0A371HA36-F1
#
_entry.id   AF-A0A371HA36-F1
#
_cell.length_a   1.000
_cell.length_b   1.000
_cell.length_c   1.000
_cell.angle_alpha   90.00
_cell.angle_beta   90.00
_cell.angle_gamma   90.00
#
_symmetry.space_group_name_H-M   'P 1'
#
loop_
_entity.id
_entity.type
_entity.pdbx_description
1 polymer ?
#
loop_
_entity_poly.entity_id
_entity_poly.type
_entity_poly.pdbx_seq_one_letter_code
_entity_poly.pdbx_strand_id
1 'polypeptide(L)'
;MWARSGLIFEAVDQTMLTPSEGLLVKQLGVSRTLDAIQRLVGCSAILAWVAEAEFGPMASQLAQVDEEIQVWNRTRAEYDGQLDSLKRTDALVAEVQSVKHSIQVGQEKLSSLESDVAALQAKVASQDDLMKAKDATILQRGMAMVRQYEYGFNHALAQARILHPDLDLSRTDPYKEIVDGQIVDVPSP
;
A
#
# COMPACT_ATOMS: atom_id res chain seq x y z
N MET A 1 -58.66 -15.38 -18.81
CA MET A 1 -59.24 -14.41 -17.86
C MET A 1 -59.01 -13.02 -18.42
N TRP A 2 -60.05 -12.42 -19.00
CA TRP A 2 -59.96 -11.06 -19.56
C TRP A 2 -60.08 -10.06 -18.42
N ALA A 3 -59.02 -9.28 -18.17
CA ALA A 3 -59.11 -8.10 -17.32
C ALA A 3 -59.97 -7.07 -18.08
N ARG A 4 -61.20 -6.90 -17.62
CA ARG A 4 -62.09 -5.84 -18.10
C ARG A 4 -61.40 -4.50 -17.88
N SER A 5 -61.13 -3.77 -18.96
CA SER A 5 -60.91 -2.32 -18.91
C SER A 5 -62.19 -1.64 -18.45
N GLY A 6 -62.48 -1.72 -17.15
CA GLY A 6 -63.37 -0.79 -16.49
C GLY A 6 -62.57 0.48 -16.32
N LEU A 7 -62.82 1.48 -17.16
CA LEU A 7 -62.58 2.93 -16.96
C LEU A 7 -62.72 3.66 -18.31
N ILE A 8 -63.87 3.54 -18.99
CA ILE A 8 -64.33 4.54 -19.98
C ILE A 8 -65.79 4.97 -19.68
N PHE A 9 -66.50 4.29 -18.79
CA PHE A 9 -67.92 4.59 -18.52
C PHE A 9 -68.16 5.60 -17.38
N GLU A 10 -67.12 6.04 -16.68
CA GLU A 10 -67.23 6.89 -15.47
C GLU A 10 -66.85 8.35 -15.72
N ALA A 11 -67.12 8.84 -16.93
CA ALA A 11 -67.15 10.26 -17.24
C ALA A 11 -68.33 10.55 -18.19
N VAL A 12 -69.50 9.97 -17.90
CA VAL A 12 -70.77 10.47 -18.44
C VAL A 12 -71.23 11.57 -17.50
N ASP A 13 -70.71 12.76 -17.77
CA ASP A 13 -71.11 14.00 -17.10
C ASP A 13 -72.62 14.18 -17.28
N GLN A 14 -73.36 14.34 -16.18
CA GLN A 14 -74.83 14.47 -16.13
C GLN A 14 -75.36 15.79 -16.72
N THR A 15 -74.62 16.41 -17.62
CA THR A 15 -74.80 17.80 -18.09
C THR A 15 -74.58 17.97 -19.59
N MET A 16 -74.89 16.95 -20.41
CA MET A 16 -74.75 17.00 -21.87
C MET A 16 -76.09 16.74 -22.58
N LEU A 17 -77.13 17.51 -22.25
CA LEU A 17 -78.24 17.72 -23.18
C LEU A 17 -78.34 19.22 -23.44
N THR A 18 -77.70 19.67 -24.51
CA THR A 18 -77.82 21.07 -24.93
C THR A 18 -79.24 21.35 -25.44
N PRO A 19 -79.81 22.56 -25.26
CA PRO A 19 -81.15 22.90 -25.74
C PRO A 19 -81.37 22.64 -27.26
N SER A 20 -80.28 22.68 -28.04
CA SER A 20 -80.24 22.31 -29.46
C SER A 20 -80.61 20.86 -29.75
N GLU A 21 -80.29 19.93 -28.84
CA GLU A 21 -80.57 18.51 -29.01
C GLU A 21 -82.07 18.21 -28.85
N GLY A 22 -82.74 18.85 -27.90
CA GLY A 22 -84.20 18.76 -27.74
C GLY A 22 -84.97 19.31 -28.96
N LEU A 23 -84.42 20.32 -29.64
CA LEU A 23 -85.00 20.89 -30.87
C LEU A 23 -84.80 19.97 -32.08
N LEU A 24 -83.63 19.32 -32.18
CA LEU A 24 -83.32 18.33 -33.21
C LEU A 24 -84.23 17.09 -33.11
N VAL A 25 -84.47 16.60 -31.88
CA VAL A 25 -85.38 15.45 -31.63
C VAL A 25 -86.82 15.77 -32.03
N LYS A 26 -87.28 17.00 -31.80
CA LYS A 26 -88.59 17.48 -32.28
C LYS A 26 -88.69 17.59 -33.80
N GLN A 27 -87.62 18.00 -34.49
CA GLN A 27 -87.60 18.13 -35.96
C GLN A 27 -87.47 16.80 -36.69
N LEU A 28 -86.68 15.87 -36.16
CA LEU A 28 -86.42 14.58 -36.79
C LEU A 28 -87.46 13.52 -36.40
N GLY A 29 -88.07 13.65 -35.22
CA GLY A 29 -88.93 12.62 -34.64
C GLY A 29 -88.11 11.48 -34.02
N VAL A 30 -88.67 10.87 -32.95
CA VAL A 30 -87.99 9.87 -32.10
C VAL A 30 -87.35 8.73 -32.92
N SER A 31 -88.04 8.25 -33.97
CA SER A 31 -87.53 7.16 -34.81
C SER A 31 -86.30 7.55 -35.64
N ARG A 32 -86.18 8.80 -36.11
CA ARG A 32 -85.03 9.23 -36.91
C ARG A 32 -83.84 9.62 -36.03
N THR A 33 -84.09 10.16 -34.84
CA THR A 33 -83.03 10.35 -33.83
C THR A 33 -82.43 9.01 -33.43
N LEU A 34 -83.27 7.99 -33.21
CA LEU A 34 -82.80 6.64 -32.90
C LEU A 34 -81.93 6.05 -34.03
N ASP A 35 -82.33 6.23 -35.29
CA ASP A 35 -81.54 5.81 -36.47
C ASP A 35 -80.18 6.54 -36.52
N ALA A 36 -80.15 7.84 -36.25
CA ALA A 36 -78.91 8.62 -36.20
C ALA A 36 -77.96 8.17 -35.08
N ILE A 37 -78.50 7.86 -33.90
CA ILE A 37 -77.72 7.31 -32.77
C ILE A 37 -77.16 5.93 -33.15
N GLN A 38 -77.98 5.05 -33.75
CA GLN A 38 -77.52 3.73 -34.20
C GLN A 38 -76.40 3.82 -35.23
N ARG A 39 -76.50 4.76 -36.19
CA ARG A 39 -75.43 5.04 -37.16
C ARG A 39 -74.16 5.54 -36.49
N LEU A 40 -74.27 6.45 -35.53
CA LEU A 40 -73.11 6.97 -34.79
C LEU A 40 -72.41 5.85 -34.01
N VAL A 41 -73.17 5.02 -33.29
CA VAL A 41 -72.64 3.86 -32.58
C VAL A 41 -71.95 2.90 -33.55
N GLY A 42 -72.54 2.65 -34.72
CA GLY A 42 -71.93 1.83 -35.78
C GLY A 42 -70.60 2.42 -36.28
N CYS A 43 -70.55 3.73 -36.58
CA CYS A 43 -69.33 4.41 -37.00
C CYS A 43 -68.25 4.39 -35.91
N SER A 44 -68.60 4.64 -34.65
CA SER A 44 -67.67 4.58 -33.52
C SER A 44 -67.11 3.18 -33.31
N ALA A 45 -67.93 2.14 -33.49
CA ALA A 45 -67.48 0.75 -33.40
C ALA A 45 -66.50 0.39 -34.53
N ILE A 46 -66.74 0.85 -35.76
CA ILE A 46 -65.82 0.65 -36.88
C ILE A 46 -64.50 1.37 -36.63
N LEU A 47 -64.53 2.62 -36.15
CA LEU A 47 -63.32 3.37 -35.83
C LEU A 47 -62.52 2.74 -34.69
N ALA A 48 -63.20 2.26 -33.63
CA ALA A 48 -62.55 1.54 -32.55
C ALA A 48 -61.88 0.25 -33.05
N TRP A 49 -62.56 -0.51 -33.90
CA TRP A 49 -61.99 -1.73 -34.50
C TRP A 49 -60.79 -1.43 -35.41
N VAL A 50 -60.87 -0.40 -36.25
CA VAL A 50 -59.75 0.04 -37.10
C VAL A 50 -58.56 0.49 -36.23
N ALA A 51 -58.82 1.26 -35.17
CA ALA A 51 -57.78 1.68 -34.23
C ALA A 51 -57.15 0.49 -33.48
N GLU A 52 -57.94 -0.49 -33.04
CA GLU A 52 -57.41 -1.70 -32.41
C GLU A 52 -56.59 -2.55 -33.41
N ALA A 53 -57.02 -2.64 -34.67
CA ALA A 53 -56.29 -3.37 -35.70
C ALA A 53 -54.96 -2.68 -36.07
N GLU A 54 -54.93 -1.34 -36.09
CA GLU A 54 -53.75 -0.55 -36.45
C GLU A 54 -52.77 -0.41 -35.28
N PHE A 55 -53.25 -0.11 -34.07
CA PHE A 55 -52.41 0.19 -32.90
C PHE A 55 -52.26 -0.98 -31.93
N GLY A 56 -53.11 -2.00 -31.98
CA GLY A 56 -53.02 -3.19 -31.12
C GLY A 56 -51.64 -3.87 -31.17
N PRO A 57 -51.04 -4.09 -32.36
CA PRO A 57 -49.70 -4.67 -32.47
C PRO A 57 -48.59 -3.79 -31.88
N MET A 58 -48.81 -2.47 -31.79
CA MET A 58 -47.81 -1.52 -31.28
C MET A 58 -47.55 -1.74 -29.79
N ALA A 59 -48.54 -2.21 -29.02
CA ALA A 59 -48.35 -2.55 -27.61
C ALA A 59 -47.36 -3.71 -27.43
N SER A 60 -47.46 -4.76 -28.26
CA SER A 60 -46.49 -5.87 -28.23
C SER A 60 -45.10 -5.44 -28.72
N GLN A 61 -45.03 -4.56 -29.71
CA GLN A 61 -43.74 -4.02 -30.18
C GLN A 61 -43.06 -3.14 -29.12
N LEU A 62 -43.83 -2.32 -28.40
CA LEU A 62 -43.31 -1.52 -27.29
C LEU A 62 -42.79 -2.40 -26.16
N ALA A 63 -43.49 -3.48 -25.82
CA ALA A 63 -43.02 -4.46 -24.83
C ALA A 63 -41.71 -5.13 -25.27
N GLN A 64 -41.61 -5.52 -26.54
CA GLN A 64 -40.38 -6.10 -27.10
C GLN A 64 -39.21 -5.11 -27.05
N VAL A 65 -39.42 -3.85 -27.44
CA VAL A 65 -38.38 -2.81 -27.38
C VAL A 65 -37.95 -2.55 -25.94
N ASP A 66 -38.87 -2.54 -24.98
CA ASP A 66 -38.52 -2.37 -23.56
C ASP A 66 -37.66 -3.55 -23.05
N GLU A 67 -38.02 -4.79 -23.40
CA GLU A 67 -37.19 -5.96 -23.09
C GLU A 67 -35.78 -5.86 -23.71
N GLU A 68 -35.67 -5.44 -24.96
CA GLU A 68 -34.38 -5.21 -25.62
C GLU A 68 -33.56 -4.13 -24.91
N ILE A 69 -34.17 -3.01 -24.53
CA ILE A 69 -33.52 -1.94 -23.75
C ILE A 69 -33.00 -2.49 -22.43
N GLN A 70 -33.79 -3.31 -21.73
CA GLN A 70 -33.38 -3.92 -20.47
C GLN A 70 -32.18 -4.85 -20.66
N VAL A 71 -32.15 -5.65 -21.73
CA VAL A 71 -31.00 -6.50 -22.07
C VAL A 71 -29.77 -5.64 -22.36
N TRP A 72 -29.89 -4.62 -23.21
CA TRP A 72 -28.78 -3.72 -23.53
C TRP A 72 -28.23 -3.00 -22.29
N ASN A 73 -29.10 -2.58 -21.37
CA ASN A 73 -28.69 -1.94 -20.14
C ASN A 73 -27.93 -2.90 -19.21
N ARG A 74 -28.37 -4.17 -19.10
CA ARG A 74 -27.62 -5.20 -18.34
C ARG A 74 -26.25 -5.45 -18.93
N THR A 75 -26.18 -5.64 -20.26
CA THR A 75 -24.92 -5.86 -20.96
C THR A 75 -23.97 -4.68 -20.80
N ARG A 76 -24.48 -3.44 -20.88
CA ARG A 76 -23.68 -2.24 -20.63
C ARG A 76 -23.12 -2.22 -19.20
N ALA A 77 -23.96 -2.48 -18.20
CA ALA A 77 -23.53 -2.51 -16.80
C ALA A 77 -22.46 -3.58 -16.53
N GLU A 78 -22.54 -4.73 -17.21
CA GLU A 78 -21.52 -5.77 -17.14
C GLU A 78 -20.18 -5.29 -17.70
N TYR A 79 -20.18 -4.70 -18.90
CA TYR A 79 -18.96 -4.16 -19.51
C TYR A 79 -18.36 -3.00 -18.71
N ASP A 80 -19.19 -2.12 -18.14
CA ASP A 80 -18.72 -1.05 -17.26
C ASP A 80 -18.04 -1.65 -16.00
N GLY A 81 -18.61 -2.71 -15.43
CA GLY A 81 -18.00 -3.45 -14.32
C GLY A 81 -16.66 -4.10 -14.69
N GLN A 82 -16.57 -4.68 -15.88
CA GLN A 82 -15.33 -5.25 -16.41
C GLN A 82 -14.27 -4.16 -16.64
N LEU A 83 -14.65 -3.00 -17.20
CA LEU A 83 -13.77 -1.87 -17.41
C LEU A 83 -13.22 -1.32 -16.09
N ASP A 84 -14.07 -1.22 -15.07
CA ASP A 84 -13.63 -0.79 -13.74
C ASP A 84 -12.71 -1.81 -13.07
N SER A 85 -12.94 -3.12 -13.31
CA SER A 85 -12.01 -4.15 -12.86
C SER A 85 -10.65 -4.03 -13.55
N LEU A 86 -10.63 -3.74 -14.85
CA LEU A 86 -9.42 -3.55 -15.63
C LEU A 86 -8.62 -2.32 -15.17
N LYS A 87 -9.30 -1.21 -14.90
CA LYS A 87 -8.67 0.00 -14.32
C LYS A 87 -8.03 -0.29 -12.97
N ARG A 88 -8.68 -1.10 -12.12
CA ARG A 88 -8.09 -1.52 -10.85
C ARG A 88 -6.87 -2.40 -11.06
N THR A 89 -6.88 -3.30 -12.04
CA THR A 89 -5.69 -4.12 -12.35
C THR A 89 -4.54 -3.26 -12.87
N ASP A 90 -4.81 -2.26 -13.70
CA ASP A 90 -3.77 -1.35 -14.21
C ASP A 90 -3.15 -0.52 -13.08
N ALA A 91 -3.98 -0.01 -12.16
CA ALA A 91 -3.49 0.68 -10.96
C ALA A 91 -2.61 -0.24 -10.10
N LEU A 92 -3.02 -1.51 -9.92
CA LEU A 92 -2.23 -2.48 -9.18
C LEU A 92 -0.89 -2.79 -9.88
N VAL A 93 -0.88 -2.86 -11.22
CA VAL A 93 0.36 -3.05 -12.01
C VAL A 93 1.31 -1.88 -11.81
N ALA A 94 0.81 -0.63 -11.79
CA ALA A 94 1.63 0.54 -11.52
C ALA A 94 2.25 0.50 -10.12
N GLU A 95 1.48 0.12 -9.10
CA GLU A 95 1.99 -0.07 -7.73
C GLU A 95 3.05 -1.19 -7.66
N VAL A 96 2.82 -2.33 -8.32
CA VAL A 96 3.82 -3.41 -8.39
C VAL A 96 5.11 -2.95 -9.05
N GLN A 97 5.04 -2.13 -10.11
CA GLN A 97 6.23 -1.57 -10.76
C GLN A 97 6.98 -0.60 -9.84
N SER A 98 6.26 0.24 -9.09
CA SER A 98 6.82 1.14 -8.08
C SER A 98 7.55 0.35 -6.98
N VAL A 99 6.89 -0.64 -6.39
CA VAL A 99 7.47 -1.52 -5.37
C VAL A 99 8.68 -2.25 -5.90
N LYS A 100 8.63 -2.77 -7.14
CA LYS A 100 9.76 -3.44 -7.79
C LYS A 100 10.98 -2.52 -7.91
N HIS A 101 10.76 -1.26 -8.32
CA HIS A 101 11.84 -0.27 -8.38
C HIS A 101 12.43 0.01 -6.98
N SER A 102 11.58 0.18 -5.96
CA SER A 102 12.06 0.37 -4.58
C SER A 102 12.87 -0.80 -4.07
N ILE A 103 12.46 -2.04 -4.37
CA ILE A 103 13.21 -3.26 -4.02
C ILE A 103 14.58 -3.26 -4.71
N GLN A 104 14.63 -2.94 -6.00
CA GLN A 104 15.90 -2.89 -6.75
C GLN A 104 16.87 -1.87 -6.15
N VAL A 105 16.41 -0.65 -5.86
CA VAL A 105 17.22 0.38 -5.18
C VAL A 105 17.67 -0.09 -3.80
N GLY A 106 16.80 -0.77 -3.06
CA GLY A 106 17.14 -1.37 -1.76
C GLY A 106 18.24 -2.42 -1.88
N GLN A 107 18.19 -3.26 -2.91
CA GLN A 107 19.16 -4.31 -3.17
C GLN A 107 20.54 -3.73 -3.54
N GLU A 108 20.59 -2.69 -4.37
CA GLU A 108 21.84 -1.99 -4.71
C GLU A 108 22.50 -1.37 -3.47
N LYS A 109 21.70 -0.76 -2.59
CA LYS A 109 22.18 -0.24 -1.31
C LYS A 109 22.70 -1.35 -0.39
N LEU A 110 22.02 -2.48 -0.31
CA LEU A 110 22.48 -3.62 0.48
C LEU A 110 23.84 -4.13 -0.01
N SER A 111 24.00 -4.34 -1.31
CA SER A 111 25.29 -4.74 -1.89
C SER A 111 26.41 -3.74 -1.60
N SER A 112 26.11 -2.43 -1.64
CA SER A 112 27.06 -1.39 -1.25
C SER A 112 27.46 -1.50 0.23
N LEU A 113 26.49 -1.65 1.13
CA LEU A 113 26.76 -1.77 2.57
C LEU A 113 27.54 -3.05 2.89
N GLU A 114 27.24 -4.16 2.21
CA GLU A 114 27.98 -5.42 2.38
C GLU A 114 29.46 -5.25 2.00
N SER A 115 29.74 -4.51 0.92
CA SER A 115 31.11 -4.17 0.52
C SER A 115 31.81 -3.31 1.57
N ASP A 116 31.15 -2.29 2.11
CA ASP A 116 31.69 -1.42 3.16
C ASP A 116 31.98 -2.19 4.45
N VAL A 117 31.09 -3.10 4.85
CA VAL A 117 31.27 -3.97 6.01
C VAL A 117 32.49 -4.87 5.82
N ALA A 118 32.67 -5.47 4.65
CA ALA A 118 33.84 -6.29 4.35
C ALA A 118 35.14 -5.47 4.41
N ALA A 119 35.14 -4.24 3.88
CA ALA A 119 36.29 -3.34 3.94
C ALA A 119 36.63 -2.93 5.39
N LEU A 120 35.61 -2.63 6.21
CA LEU A 120 35.80 -2.32 7.62
C LEU A 120 36.32 -3.52 8.42
N GLN A 121 35.80 -4.71 8.17
CA GLN A 121 36.30 -5.94 8.80
C GLN A 121 37.77 -6.19 8.47
N ALA A 122 38.18 -6.02 7.20
CA ALA A 122 39.58 -6.14 6.80
C ALA A 122 40.47 -5.10 7.52
N LYS A 123 39.98 -3.86 7.66
CA LYS A 123 40.71 -2.81 8.37
C LYS A 123 40.85 -3.11 9.86
N VAL A 124 39.80 -3.62 10.52
CA VAL A 124 39.85 -4.03 11.93
C VAL A 124 40.85 -5.16 12.14
N ALA A 125 40.84 -6.18 11.27
CA ALA A 125 41.81 -7.27 11.34
C ALA A 125 43.26 -6.77 11.18
N SER A 126 43.51 -5.91 10.20
CA SER A 126 44.83 -5.29 10.01
C SER A 126 45.29 -4.48 11.22
N GLN A 127 44.36 -3.76 11.86
CA GLN A 127 44.67 -2.93 13.02
C GLN A 127 44.94 -3.78 14.27
N ASP A 128 44.24 -4.89 14.43
CA ASP A 128 44.47 -5.87 15.50
C ASP A 128 45.85 -6.53 15.37
N ASP A 129 46.24 -6.93 14.16
CA ASP A 129 47.58 -7.47 13.88
C ASP A 129 48.68 -6.44 14.18
N LEU A 130 48.47 -5.18 13.80
CA LEU A 130 49.40 -4.10 14.11
C LEU A 130 49.53 -3.87 15.62
N MET A 131 48.42 -3.95 16.36
CA MET A 131 48.42 -3.79 17.81
C MET A 131 49.19 -4.92 18.48
N LYS A 132 48.93 -6.18 18.10
CA LYS A 132 49.70 -7.35 18.58
C LYS A 132 51.19 -7.20 18.31
N ALA A 133 51.57 -6.73 17.12
CA ALA A 133 52.97 -6.51 16.77
C ALA A 133 53.62 -5.41 17.63
N LYS A 134 52.89 -4.33 17.90
CA LYS A 134 53.34 -3.26 18.79
C LYS A 134 53.48 -3.74 20.23
N ASP A 135 52.51 -4.49 20.75
CA ASP A 135 52.55 -5.03 22.11
C ASP A 135 53.74 -5.99 22.28
N ALA A 136 53.98 -6.87 21.31
CA ALA A 136 55.16 -7.73 21.30
C ALA A 136 56.47 -6.92 21.31
N THR A 137 56.53 -5.83 20.54
CA THR A 137 57.69 -4.93 20.50
C THR A 137 57.89 -4.20 21.83
N ILE A 138 56.81 -3.72 22.45
CA ILE A 138 56.85 -3.05 23.76
C ILE A 138 57.36 -4.02 24.81
N LEU A 139 56.84 -5.25 24.84
CA LEU A 139 57.27 -6.29 25.77
C LEU A 139 58.77 -6.62 25.59
N GLN A 140 59.20 -6.78 24.34
CA GLN A 140 60.61 -7.06 24.03
C GLN A 140 61.53 -5.91 24.48
N ARG A 141 61.15 -4.67 24.20
CA ARG A 141 61.92 -3.49 24.62
C ARG A 141 61.94 -3.35 26.14
N GLY A 142 60.81 -3.59 26.82
CA GLY A 142 60.72 -3.61 28.27
C GLY A 142 61.68 -4.62 28.89
N MET A 143 61.71 -5.85 28.39
CA MET A 143 62.66 -6.88 28.85
C MET A 143 64.12 -6.48 28.62
N ALA A 144 64.44 -5.91 27.45
CA ALA A 144 65.80 -5.44 27.16
C ALA A 144 66.23 -4.31 28.09
N MET A 145 65.33 -3.37 28.39
CA MET A 145 65.58 -2.25 29.29
C MET A 145 65.86 -2.74 30.72
N VAL A 146 65.04 -3.68 31.23
CA VAL A 146 65.25 -4.29 32.55
C VAL A 146 66.62 -4.96 32.64
N ARG A 147 67.00 -5.76 31.64
CA ARG A 147 68.33 -6.40 31.60
C ARG A 147 69.48 -5.40 31.56
N GLN A 148 69.34 -4.31 30.80
CA GLN A 148 70.36 -3.26 30.75
C GLN A 148 70.51 -2.55 32.09
N TYR A 149 69.39 -2.29 32.77
CA TYR A 149 69.38 -1.71 34.10
C TYR A 149 70.07 -2.62 35.12
N GLU A 150 69.70 -3.91 35.17
CA GLU A 150 70.34 -4.90 36.04
C GLU A 150 71.85 -5.01 35.79
N TYR A 151 72.25 -5.03 34.52
CA TYR A 151 73.67 -5.06 34.16
C TYR A 151 74.41 -3.81 34.67
N GLY A 152 73.86 -2.61 34.40
CA GLY A 152 74.44 -1.35 34.85
C GLY A 152 74.54 -1.25 36.37
N PHE A 153 73.50 -1.69 37.08
CA PHE A 153 73.48 -1.75 38.55
C PHE A 153 74.58 -2.67 39.08
N ASN A 154 74.66 -3.90 38.59
CA ASN A 154 75.69 -4.86 39.01
C ASN A 154 77.11 -4.36 38.70
N HIS A 155 77.29 -3.68 37.57
CA HIS A 155 78.57 -3.09 37.21
C HIS A 155 78.97 -1.96 38.17
N ALA A 156 78.05 -1.06 38.51
CA ALA A 156 78.29 0.00 39.50
C ALA A 156 78.58 -0.58 40.89
N LEU A 157 77.87 -1.64 41.29
CA LEU A 157 78.10 -2.34 42.55
C LEU A 157 79.51 -2.95 42.62
N ALA A 158 79.95 -3.56 41.51
CA ALA A 158 81.31 -4.10 41.41
C ALA A 158 82.36 -2.99 41.52
N GLN A 159 82.16 -1.84 40.86
CA GLN A 159 83.05 -0.69 40.98
C GLN A 159 83.11 -0.16 42.42
N ALA A 160 81.98 -0.07 43.12
CA ALA A 160 81.92 0.38 44.51
C ALA A 160 82.71 -0.54 45.45
N ARG A 161 82.63 -1.86 45.28
CA ARG A 161 83.42 -2.84 46.06
C ARG A 161 84.92 -2.68 45.87
N ILE A 162 85.37 -2.32 44.66
CA ILE A 162 86.80 -2.08 44.38
C ILE A 162 87.29 -0.83 45.12
N LEU A 163 86.49 0.24 45.14
CA LEU A 163 86.85 1.50 45.80
C LEU A 163 86.73 1.43 47.33
N HIS A 164 85.75 0.66 47.84
CA HIS A 164 85.43 0.55 49.26
C HIS A 164 85.21 -0.92 49.66
N PRO A 165 86.29 -1.69 49.90
CA PRO A 165 86.19 -3.13 50.12
C PRO A 165 85.50 -3.53 51.43
N ASP A 166 85.52 -2.66 52.45
CA ASP A 166 84.92 -2.92 53.76
C ASP A 166 83.42 -2.55 53.82
N LEU A 167 82.87 -1.97 52.75
CA LEU A 167 81.47 -1.55 52.70
C LEU A 167 80.55 -2.76 52.48
N ASP A 168 79.65 -3.03 53.42
CA ASP A 168 78.66 -4.09 53.26
C ASP A 168 77.58 -3.69 52.24
N LEU A 169 77.64 -4.34 51.09
CA LEU A 169 76.71 -4.19 49.96
C LEU A 169 75.89 -5.47 49.73
N SER A 170 75.71 -6.29 50.76
CA SER A 170 74.92 -7.54 50.66
C SER A 170 73.41 -7.29 50.57
N ARG A 171 72.93 -6.16 51.11
CA ARG A 171 71.50 -5.81 51.14
C ARG A 171 71.02 -4.99 49.94
N THR A 172 71.94 -4.52 49.08
CA THR A 172 71.59 -3.74 47.89
C THR A 172 71.05 -4.63 46.78
N ASP A 173 69.93 -4.23 46.21
CA ASP A 173 69.22 -4.93 45.14
C ASP A 173 68.73 -3.90 44.11
N PRO A 174 68.73 -4.21 42.80
CA PRO A 174 68.29 -3.27 41.76
C PRO A 174 66.82 -2.82 41.91
N TYR A 175 65.99 -3.58 42.60
CA TYR A 175 64.54 -3.38 42.72
C TYR A 175 64.11 -2.92 44.12
N LYS A 176 65.04 -2.37 44.89
CA LYS A 176 64.79 -1.81 46.22
C LYS A 176 65.11 -0.33 46.25
N GLU A 177 64.35 0.42 47.03
CA GLU A 177 64.61 1.84 47.25
C GLU A 177 65.08 2.10 48.68
N ILE A 178 65.65 3.29 48.91
CA ILE A 178 66.06 3.74 50.23
C ILE A 178 65.01 4.72 50.76
N VAL A 179 64.26 4.30 51.78
CA VAL A 179 63.29 5.14 52.51
C VAL A 179 63.78 5.30 53.95
N ASP A 180 63.91 6.54 54.41
CA ASP A 180 64.36 6.88 55.79
C ASP A 180 65.64 6.15 56.23
N GLY A 181 66.58 5.95 55.29
CA GLY A 181 67.85 5.26 55.53
C GLY A 181 67.75 3.72 55.59
N GLN A 182 66.58 3.14 55.31
CA GLN A 182 66.38 1.69 55.20
C GLN A 182 66.13 1.27 53.76
N ILE A 183 66.68 0.11 53.39
CA ILE A 183 66.42 -0.53 52.09
C ILE A 183 65.10 -1.28 52.16
N VAL A 184 64.12 -0.84 51.37
CA VAL A 184 62.76 -1.39 51.31
C VAL A 184 62.42 -1.84 49.89
N ASP A 185 61.51 -2.80 49.77
CA ASP A 185 61.03 -3.28 48.47
C ASP A 185 60.17 -2.22 47.78
N VAL A 186 60.39 -2.01 46.48
CA VAL A 186 59.54 -1.11 45.69
C VAL A 186 58.16 -1.75 45.55
N PRO A 187 57.06 -1.07 45.94
CA PRO A 187 55.73 -1.62 45.74
C PRO A 187 55.47 -1.85 44.25
N SER A 188 55.05 -3.08 43.90
CA SER A 188 54.63 -3.37 42.52
C SER A 188 53.44 -2.47 42.16
N PRO A 189 53.47 -1.80 41.00
CA PRO A 189 52.27 -1.19 40.44
C PRO A 189 51.23 -2.23 40.05
#